data_AF-A0A3M1X493-F1
#
_entry.id   AF-A0A3M1X493-F1
#
_cell.length_a   1.000
_cell.length_b   1.000
_cell.length_c   1.000
_cell.angle_alpha   90.00
_cell.angle_beta   90.00
_cell.angle_gamma   90.00
#
_symmetry.space_group_name_H-M   'P 1'
#
loop_
_entity.id
_entity.type
_entity.pdbx_description
1 polymer ?
#
loop_
_entity_poly.entity_id
_entity_poly.type
_entity_poly.pdbx_seq_one_letter_code
_entity_poly.pdbx_strand_id
1 'polypeptide(L)'
;MFSLNLRKYFLLSSIPLLVWLSISFNTPDARGGDIPLPPPHAEAGCRDCHTPEFPDATKEKPRLLGGPVSACQACHGKDETSHHPVWVTPKGKGKKFFLWGEKQSVVCTTCHEIHQKVPAPGLLRGFPEGKYSVRLDLCIDCHGETFFEINPHSGKVEGESCLTCHESIPGEEDTATDVKVREKTIEVCDFCHNVKEKSHPENVASLERIPANLPRDSSGNVTCGTCHDPHGTAETLFFLRKRYIEHLEMSRYEYPHGLENARNCKGCHIDVETDKKKMRENLRFGGDTLRICLSCHGAMDSCHPVLMKPPPGMNEGAGLPLSKDGKIICTTCHDPMPDKGGGVLLRVAGREGNIHDLCRKCHEILELASLNPHSSMDDRGTCRFCHDILTETDNPELMKTSFISNPRLVCLRCHGKSNHPGGVSHLVTPSRPLPPEMETDARGRITCTTCHKPHIDTTGKEENPEIFVINAPSSSLCSACHEK
;
A
#
# COMPACT_ATOMS: atom_id res chain seq x y z
N MET A 1 -52.40 -21.55 -43.71
CA MET A 1 -51.00 -22.02 -43.58
C MET A 1 -50.51 -21.60 -42.20
N PHE A 2 -50.17 -22.42 -41.20
CA PHE A 2 -50.16 -23.86 -40.90
C PHE A 2 -50.26 -23.89 -39.35
N SER A 3 -51.37 -24.33 -38.75
CA SER A 3 -51.65 -25.67 -38.23
C SER A 3 -50.55 -26.34 -37.38
N LEU A 4 -50.85 -26.42 -36.08
CA LEU A 4 -50.72 -27.57 -35.16
C LEU A 4 -49.75 -28.71 -35.52
N ASN A 5 -48.92 -29.10 -34.53
CA ASN A 5 -48.66 -30.51 -34.26
C ASN A 5 -48.41 -30.76 -32.77
N LEU A 6 -49.41 -31.37 -32.12
CA LEU A 6 -49.26 -32.12 -30.87
C LEU A 6 -48.76 -33.53 -31.20
N ARG A 7 -47.74 -34.02 -30.50
CA ARG A 7 -47.57 -35.46 -30.27
C ARG A 7 -47.25 -35.75 -28.80
N LYS A 8 -48.05 -36.68 -28.27
CA LYS A 8 -48.04 -37.27 -26.92
C LYS A 8 -47.04 -38.42 -26.80
N TYR A 9 -46.88 -38.85 -25.54
CA TYR A 9 -46.33 -40.12 -25.00
C TYR A 9 -44.81 -40.10 -24.75
N PHE A 10 -44.30 -40.36 -23.54
CA PHE A 10 -44.51 -41.56 -22.72
C PHE A 10 -44.39 -41.31 -21.21
N LEU A 11 -45.27 -41.96 -20.43
CA LEU A 11 -45.09 -42.28 -19.02
C LEU A 11 -44.10 -43.44 -18.89
N LEU A 12 -43.15 -43.39 -17.95
CA LEU A 12 -42.58 -44.56 -17.27
C LEU A 12 -41.84 -44.18 -15.96
N SER A 13 -42.41 -44.67 -14.87
CA SER A 13 -41.75 -45.24 -13.67
C SER A 13 -40.63 -44.47 -12.94
N SER A 14 -41.03 -43.80 -11.86
CA SER A 14 -40.50 -43.95 -10.48
C SER A 14 -39.26 -44.82 -10.23
N ILE A 15 -38.15 -44.15 -9.88
CA ILE A 15 -37.18 -44.58 -8.85
C ILE A 15 -36.74 -43.31 -8.10
N PRO A 16 -37.00 -43.14 -6.79
CA PRO A 16 -36.43 -42.03 -6.04
C PRO A 16 -34.96 -42.39 -5.73
N LEU A 17 -34.03 -41.84 -6.50
CA LEU A 17 -32.64 -41.76 -6.04
C LEU A 17 -32.62 -40.74 -4.90
N LEU A 18 -32.55 -41.23 -3.67
CA LEU A 18 -32.14 -40.47 -2.49
C LEU A 18 -30.67 -40.05 -2.70
N VAL A 19 -30.47 -38.96 -3.42
CA VAL A 19 -29.21 -38.22 -3.38
C VAL A 19 -29.19 -37.51 -2.04
N TRP A 20 -28.41 -38.05 -1.09
CA TRP A 20 -27.95 -37.30 0.06
C TRP A 20 -27.07 -36.16 -0.47
N LEU A 21 -27.70 -35.03 -0.78
CA LEU A 21 -27.02 -33.76 -0.87
C LEU A 21 -26.66 -33.38 0.55
N SER A 22 -25.43 -33.67 0.95
CA SER A 22 -24.79 -33.03 2.09
C SER A 22 -24.67 -31.54 1.76
N ILE A 23 -25.75 -30.80 1.98
CA ILE A 23 -25.69 -29.34 2.05
C ILE A 23 -24.91 -29.04 3.32
N SER A 24 -23.58 -28.99 3.20
CA SER A 24 -22.75 -28.29 4.15
C SER A 24 -23.22 -26.84 4.10
N PHE A 25 -24.08 -26.46 5.04
CA PHE A 25 -24.33 -25.06 5.34
C PHE A 25 -23.00 -24.49 5.81
N ASN A 26 -22.22 -23.95 4.87
CA ASN A 26 -21.24 -22.92 5.19
C ASN A 26 -22.07 -21.73 5.65
N THR A 27 -22.35 -21.70 6.95
CA THR A 27 -22.78 -20.48 7.61
C THR A 27 -21.72 -19.43 7.32
N PRO A 28 -22.06 -18.30 6.67
CA PRO A 28 -21.14 -17.18 6.56
C PRO A 28 -20.73 -16.82 7.98
N ASP A 29 -19.42 -16.79 8.23
CA ASP A 29 -18.83 -16.44 9.51
C ASP A 29 -19.23 -15.00 9.84
N ALA A 30 -20.37 -14.84 10.51
CA ALA A 30 -20.92 -13.57 10.93
C ALA A 30 -20.13 -13.09 12.15
N ARG A 31 -18.96 -12.46 11.93
CA ARG A 31 -18.25 -11.74 12.99
C ARG A 31 -18.64 -10.28 12.97
N GLY A 32 -19.73 -10.01 13.69
CA GLY A 32 -19.97 -8.71 14.29
C GLY A 32 -19.28 -8.70 15.66
N GLY A 33 -18.47 -7.68 15.94
CA GLY A 33 -17.80 -7.47 17.21
C GLY A 33 -16.77 -8.55 17.55
N ASP A 34 -15.49 -8.23 17.48
CA ASP A 34 -14.40 -9.14 17.81
C ASP A 34 -14.59 -9.73 19.22
N ILE A 35 -15.22 -10.90 19.31
CA ILE A 35 -15.05 -11.77 20.46
C ILE A 35 -13.56 -12.10 20.44
N PRO A 36 -12.78 -11.69 21.46
CA PRO A 36 -11.36 -11.99 21.49
C PRO A 36 -11.22 -13.50 21.33
N LEU A 37 -10.50 -13.93 20.29
CA LEU A 37 -10.14 -15.34 20.16
C LEU A 37 -9.49 -15.76 21.49
N PRO A 38 -9.84 -16.93 22.06
CA PRO A 38 -9.20 -17.38 23.28
C PRO A 38 -7.68 -17.44 23.05
N PRO A 39 -6.86 -17.18 24.09
CA PRO A 39 -5.41 -17.30 23.97
C PRO A 39 -5.04 -18.65 23.34
N PRO A 40 -4.06 -18.73 22.42
CA PRO A 40 -3.72 -19.96 21.72
C PRO A 40 -3.38 -21.16 22.62
N HIS A 41 -3.01 -20.91 23.88
CA HIS A 41 -2.68 -21.93 24.88
C HIS A 41 -3.76 -22.07 25.97
N ALA A 42 -4.93 -21.46 25.82
CA ALA A 42 -6.00 -21.51 26.83
C ALA A 42 -6.54 -22.94 27.03
N GLU A 43 -6.43 -23.79 26.01
CA GLU A 43 -6.86 -25.19 26.04
C GLU A 43 -5.75 -26.16 26.46
N ALA A 44 -4.50 -25.70 26.53
CA ALA A 44 -3.38 -26.52 26.97
C ALA A 44 -3.51 -26.81 28.48
N GLY A 45 -3.47 -28.09 28.85
CA GLY A 45 -3.46 -28.49 30.25
C GLY A 45 -2.13 -28.10 30.90
N CYS A 46 -2.15 -27.72 32.18
CA CYS A 46 -0.91 -27.34 32.88
C CYS A 46 0.16 -28.45 32.82
N ARG A 47 -0.25 -29.72 32.77
CA ARG A 47 0.64 -30.88 32.66
C ARG A 47 1.30 -31.05 31.29
N ASP A 48 0.85 -30.34 30.28
CA ASP A 48 1.44 -30.39 28.93
C ASP A 48 2.76 -29.61 28.90
N CYS A 49 2.93 -28.63 29.81
CA CYS A 49 4.15 -27.82 29.90
C CYS A 49 4.87 -27.99 31.26
N HIS A 50 4.17 -28.40 32.31
CA HIS A 50 4.72 -28.48 33.66
C HIS A 50 4.80 -29.91 34.19
N THR A 51 5.79 -30.15 35.05
CA THR A 51 5.90 -31.41 35.79
C THR A 51 4.68 -31.61 36.70
N PRO A 52 4.23 -32.87 36.92
CA PRO A 52 3.02 -33.17 37.72
C PRO A 52 3.11 -32.73 39.18
N GLU A 53 4.33 -32.54 39.69
CA GLU A 53 4.60 -31.92 40.98
C GLU A 53 4.23 -30.44 40.90
N PHE A 54 2.96 -30.14 41.17
CA PHE A 54 2.53 -28.82 41.62
C PHE A 54 2.75 -28.80 43.13
N PRO A 55 3.91 -28.32 43.62
CA PRO A 55 4.07 -28.13 45.06
C PRO A 55 2.92 -27.25 45.54
N ASP A 56 2.42 -27.56 46.73
CA ASP A 56 1.40 -26.79 47.44
C ASP A 56 1.61 -25.30 47.17
N ALA A 57 0.56 -24.59 46.76
CA ALA A 57 0.59 -23.31 46.02
C ALA A 57 1.32 -22.13 46.71
N THR A 58 2.00 -22.38 47.82
CA THR A 58 2.59 -21.40 48.71
C THR A 58 4.11 -21.30 48.66
N LYS A 59 4.88 -22.21 48.02
CA LYS A 59 6.37 -22.15 48.14
C LYS A 59 7.24 -22.40 46.91
N GLU A 60 6.82 -23.19 45.93
CA GLU A 60 7.68 -23.47 44.76
C GLU A 60 6.94 -23.28 43.43
N LYS A 61 7.66 -22.75 42.43
CA LYS A 61 7.10 -22.56 41.08
C LYS A 61 7.16 -23.90 40.35
N PRO A 62 6.07 -24.33 39.66
CA PRO A 62 6.08 -25.56 38.87
C PRO A 62 7.21 -25.55 37.84
N ARG A 63 7.93 -26.66 37.72
CA ARG A 63 9.04 -26.81 36.76
C ARG A 63 8.48 -27.10 35.36
N LEU A 64 9.13 -26.58 34.32
CA LEU A 64 8.77 -26.89 32.93
C LEU A 64 9.33 -28.26 32.53
N LEU A 65 8.54 -29.04 31.78
CA LEU A 65 8.95 -30.33 31.23
C LEU A 65 10.17 -30.16 30.32
N GLY A 66 11.32 -30.68 30.73
CA GLY A 66 12.57 -30.55 29.96
C GLY A 66 13.16 -29.13 29.91
N GLY A 67 12.60 -28.16 30.65
CA GLY A 67 13.04 -26.76 30.65
C GLY A 67 12.30 -25.87 29.64
N PRO A 68 12.59 -24.55 29.63
CA PRO A 68 11.77 -23.56 28.95
C PRO A 68 11.74 -23.66 27.43
N VAL A 69 12.82 -24.14 26.81
CA VAL A 69 12.87 -24.31 25.35
C VAL A 69 12.30 -25.67 24.95
N SER A 70 12.68 -26.74 25.65
CA SER A 70 12.22 -28.10 25.33
C SER A 70 10.71 -28.25 25.52
N ALA A 71 10.13 -27.60 26.53
CA ALA A 71 8.67 -27.59 26.72
C ALA A 71 7.95 -26.98 25.51
N CYS A 72 8.44 -25.85 24.98
CA CYS A 72 7.87 -25.23 23.78
C CYS A 72 8.10 -26.09 22.53
N GLN A 73 9.30 -26.66 22.38
CA GLN A 73 9.66 -27.49 21.22
C GLN A 73 8.94 -28.86 21.18
N ALA A 74 8.27 -29.26 22.26
CA ALA A 74 7.40 -30.44 22.23
C ALA A 74 6.17 -30.24 21.33
N CYS A 75 5.72 -28.99 21.18
CA CYS A 75 4.56 -28.63 20.38
C CYS A 75 4.92 -27.79 19.14
N HIS A 76 6.02 -27.04 19.19
CA HIS A 76 6.48 -26.17 18.11
C HIS A 76 7.70 -26.74 17.40
N GLY A 77 7.65 -26.80 16.07
CA GLY A 77 8.79 -27.23 15.27
C GLY A 77 10.00 -26.30 15.46
N LYS A 78 11.23 -26.82 15.28
CA LYS A 78 12.45 -25.99 15.36
C LYS A 78 12.40 -24.80 14.41
N ASP A 79 11.78 -24.98 13.25
CA ASP A 79 11.62 -23.96 12.21
C ASP A 79 10.58 -22.90 12.58
N GLU A 80 9.63 -23.20 13.48
CA GLU A 80 8.71 -22.21 14.05
C GLU A 80 9.41 -21.37 15.14
N THR A 81 10.41 -21.95 15.80
CA THR A 81 11.22 -21.29 16.84
C THR A 81 12.39 -20.47 16.30
N SER A 82 12.55 -20.35 14.98
CA SER A 82 13.80 -19.89 14.35
C SER A 82 13.99 -18.37 14.26
N HIS A 83 13.00 -17.56 14.65
CA HIS A 83 13.07 -16.10 14.51
C HIS A 83 14.10 -15.45 15.45
N HIS A 84 14.51 -16.16 16.50
CA HIS A 84 15.59 -15.75 17.38
C HIS A 84 16.34 -16.99 17.90
N PRO A 85 17.67 -16.96 18.00
CA PRO A 85 18.38 -18.07 18.61
C PRO A 85 18.04 -18.14 20.10
N VAL A 86 17.69 -19.34 20.57
CA VAL A 86 17.51 -19.67 21.98
C VAL A 86 18.83 -20.15 22.59
N TRP A 87 18.97 -20.03 23.90
CA TRP A 87 20.19 -20.31 24.66
C TRP A 87 21.37 -19.39 24.37
N VAL A 88 21.12 -18.21 23.79
CA VAL A 88 22.15 -17.19 23.56
C VAL A 88 22.17 -16.20 24.71
N THR A 89 23.35 -15.93 25.27
CA THR A 89 23.54 -14.85 26.26
C THR A 89 23.76 -13.54 25.51
N PRO A 90 22.88 -12.53 25.65
CA PRO A 90 23.07 -11.26 24.98
C PRO A 90 24.28 -10.52 25.57
N LYS A 91 24.97 -9.72 24.74
CA LYS A 91 26.14 -8.93 25.17
C LYS A 91 25.77 -7.77 26.13
N GLY A 92 24.48 -7.38 26.18
CA GLY A 92 23.98 -6.31 27.03
C GLY A 92 23.48 -6.79 28.40
N LYS A 93 23.41 -5.89 29.39
CA LYS A 93 22.72 -6.16 30.66
C LYS A 93 21.23 -6.24 30.38
N GLY A 94 20.70 -7.46 30.39
CA GLY A 94 19.27 -7.70 30.23
C GLY A 94 18.43 -6.84 31.18
N LYS A 95 17.37 -6.19 30.66
CA LYS A 95 16.43 -5.45 31.52
C LYS A 95 15.72 -6.42 32.47
N LYS A 96 15.44 -5.98 33.70
CA LYS A 96 14.72 -6.76 34.74
C LYS A 96 13.35 -7.27 34.31
N PHE A 97 12.79 -6.66 33.26
CA PHE A 97 11.50 -7.00 32.70
C PHE A 97 11.46 -8.38 32.01
N PHE A 98 12.59 -8.86 31.50
CA PHE A 98 12.66 -10.11 30.76
C PHE A 98 12.88 -11.31 31.69
N LEU A 99 12.22 -12.43 31.37
CA LEU A 99 12.44 -13.70 32.07
C LEU A 99 13.60 -14.45 31.40
N TRP A 100 14.77 -14.31 31.98
CA TRP A 100 15.98 -14.96 31.47
C TRP A 100 16.03 -16.43 31.83
N GLY A 101 16.57 -17.24 30.93
CA GLY A 101 16.96 -18.61 31.21
C GLY A 101 18.20 -18.68 32.10
N GLU A 102 18.71 -19.90 32.27
CA GLU A 102 19.97 -20.12 32.98
C GLU A 102 21.10 -19.30 32.35
N LYS A 103 22.00 -18.78 33.19
CA LYS A 103 23.15 -17.95 32.76
C LYS A 103 22.74 -16.72 31.92
N GLN A 104 21.57 -16.15 32.20
CA GLN A 104 21.02 -15.01 31.47
C GLN A 104 20.83 -15.28 29.97
N SER A 105 20.56 -16.52 29.60
CA SER A 105 20.29 -16.88 28.21
C SER A 105 18.88 -16.46 27.77
N VAL A 106 18.74 -16.11 26.49
CA VAL A 106 17.45 -15.91 25.83
C VAL A 106 16.77 -17.27 25.69
N VAL A 107 15.55 -17.40 26.20
CA VAL A 107 14.69 -18.58 26.01
C VAL A 107 13.32 -18.12 25.51
N CYS A 108 12.45 -19.04 25.11
CA CYS A 108 11.13 -18.69 24.56
C CYS A 108 10.34 -17.74 25.49
N THR A 109 10.32 -18.04 26.79
CA THR A 109 9.60 -17.22 27.79
C THR A 109 10.24 -15.87 28.11
N THR A 110 11.43 -15.59 27.56
CA THR A 110 12.06 -14.27 27.66
C THR A 110 11.17 -13.22 27.00
N CYS A 111 10.77 -13.47 25.75
CA CYS A 111 9.93 -12.57 24.98
C CYS A 111 8.44 -12.95 25.02
N HIS A 112 8.12 -14.23 25.20
CA HIS A 112 6.75 -14.71 25.21
C HIS A 112 6.18 -14.86 26.63
N GLU A 113 4.89 -14.61 26.76
CA GLU A 113 4.12 -14.77 27.98
C GLU A 113 2.90 -15.65 27.68
N ILE A 114 3.04 -16.93 28.00
CA ILE A 114 2.03 -17.96 27.69
C ILE A 114 0.78 -17.87 28.57
N HIS A 115 0.87 -17.21 29.73
CA HIS A 115 -0.21 -17.09 30.72
C HIS A 115 -0.93 -15.73 30.66
N GLN A 116 -1.06 -15.15 29.46
CA GLN A 116 -1.77 -13.89 29.32
C GLN A 116 -3.28 -14.09 29.44
N LYS A 117 -3.93 -13.24 30.25
CA LYS A 117 -5.40 -13.21 30.37
C LYS A 117 -6.08 -12.71 29.10
N VAL A 118 -5.41 -11.82 28.39
CA VAL A 118 -5.85 -11.25 27.11
C VAL A 118 -4.82 -11.66 26.07
N PRO A 119 -5.22 -12.27 24.95
CA PRO A 119 -4.27 -12.68 23.93
C PRO A 119 -3.52 -11.45 23.39
N ALA A 120 -2.19 -11.44 23.53
CA ALA A 120 -1.35 -10.53 22.74
C ALA A 120 -0.99 -11.17 21.40
N PRO A 121 -0.76 -10.35 20.36
CA PRO A 121 -0.18 -10.83 19.12
C PRO A 121 1.16 -11.54 19.37
N GLY A 122 1.22 -12.82 18.99
CA GLY A 122 2.39 -13.68 19.23
C GLY A 122 2.70 -13.93 20.71
N LEU A 123 1.76 -13.67 21.63
CA LEU A 123 1.96 -13.78 23.09
C LEU A 123 3.16 -12.98 23.59
N LEU A 124 3.49 -11.87 22.93
CA LEU A 124 4.65 -11.06 23.28
C LEU A 124 4.42 -10.33 24.62
N ARG A 125 5.44 -10.34 25.47
CA ARG A 125 5.43 -9.71 26.79
C ARG A 125 5.32 -8.18 26.66
N GLY A 126 4.49 -7.58 27.50
CA GLY A 126 4.33 -6.12 27.57
C GLY A 126 3.29 -5.51 26.63
N PHE A 127 2.66 -6.32 25.77
CA PHE A 127 1.57 -5.86 24.90
C PHE A 127 0.21 -5.77 25.60
N PRO A 128 -0.25 -6.77 26.40
CA PRO A 128 -1.53 -6.65 27.10
C PRO A 128 -1.54 -5.51 28.13
N GLU A 129 -0.37 -5.21 28.69
CA GLU A 129 -0.19 -4.18 29.73
C GLU A 129 0.13 -2.80 29.13
N GLY A 130 0.24 -2.69 27.80
CA GLY A 130 0.48 -1.43 27.10
C GLY A 130 1.90 -0.86 27.29
N LYS A 131 2.87 -1.66 27.75
CA LYS A 131 4.27 -1.22 27.88
C LYS A 131 4.86 -0.85 26.51
N TYR A 132 4.47 -1.60 25.48
CA TYR A 132 4.92 -1.37 24.10
C TYR A 132 3.73 -1.05 23.21
N SER A 133 3.91 -0.08 22.34
CA SER A 133 2.93 0.30 21.32
C SER A 133 3.18 -0.39 19.98
N VAL A 134 4.45 -0.73 19.70
CA VAL A 134 4.86 -1.48 18.52
C VAL A 134 5.80 -2.62 18.89
N ARG A 135 5.73 -3.73 18.17
CA ARG A 135 6.61 -4.92 18.36
C ARG A 135 8.09 -4.57 18.38
N LEU A 136 8.49 -3.58 17.58
CA LEU A 136 9.88 -3.16 17.50
C LEU A 136 10.41 -2.58 18.82
N ASP A 137 9.57 -1.95 19.64
CA ASP A 137 10.00 -1.37 20.91
C ASP A 137 10.50 -2.46 21.87
N LEU A 138 9.89 -3.66 21.83
CA LEU A 138 10.34 -4.83 22.59
C LEU A 138 11.76 -5.25 22.17
N CYS A 139 12.01 -5.26 20.86
CA CYS A 139 13.31 -5.62 20.30
C CYS A 139 14.38 -4.60 20.68
N ILE A 140 14.08 -3.30 20.51
CA ILE A 140 14.96 -2.19 20.90
C ILE A 140 15.24 -2.22 22.41
N ASP A 141 14.29 -2.64 23.24
CA ASP A 141 14.50 -2.78 24.68
C ASP A 141 15.58 -3.83 25.04
N CYS A 142 15.77 -4.84 24.20
CA CYS A 142 16.78 -5.89 24.38
C CYS A 142 18.09 -5.56 23.66
N HIS A 143 18.02 -5.10 22.41
CA HIS A 143 19.18 -4.87 21.55
C HIS A 143 19.73 -3.43 21.65
N GLY A 144 18.95 -2.46 22.12
CA GLY A 144 19.34 -1.05 22.15
C GLY A 144 19.58 -0.50 20.75
N GLU A 145 20.55 0.42 20.63
CA GLU A 145 20.90 1.07 19.36
C GLU A 145 21.50 0.09 18.34
N THR A 146 22.08 -1.04 18.77
CA THR A 146 22.63 -2.05 17.86
C THR A 146 21.54 -2.88 17.17
N PHE A 147 20.27 -2.72 17.55
CA PHE A 147 19.16 -3.34 16.83
C PHE A 147 19.19 -3.02 15.32
N PHE A 148 19.56 -1.79 14.95
CA PHE A 148 19.63 -1.38 13.56
C PHE A 148 20.72 -2.12 12.76
N GLU A 149 21.75 -2.65 13.43
CA GLU A 149 22.81 -3.43 12.79
C GLU A 149 22.37 -4.85 12.43
N ILE A 150 21.39 -5.38 13.16
CA ILE A 150 20.82 -6.73 12.93
C ILE A 150 19.45 -6.67 12.23
N ASN A 151 18.95 -5.47 11.94
CA ASN A 151 17.72 -5.27 11.20
C ASN A 151 17.90 -5.82 9.77
N PRO A 152 17.07 -6.76 9.30
CA PRO A 152 17.22 -7.35 7.98
C PRO A 152 17.06 -6.34 6.82
N HIS A 153 16.58 -5.12 7.09
CA HIS A 153 16.42 -4.06 6.09
C HIS A 153 17.62 -3.09 6.04
N SER A 154 18.59 -3.16 6.96
CA SER A 154 19.68 -2.18 7.03
C SER A 154 20.78 -2.37 5.98
N GLY A 155 20.57 -3.27 5.00
CA GLY A 155 21.26 -3.28 3.71
C GLY A 155 22.76 -3.61 3.73
N LYS A 156 23.33 -3.99 4.89
CA LYS A 156 24.69 -4.52 4.91
C LYS A 156 24.64 -5.96 4.39
N VAL A 157 25.16 -6.15 3.18
CA VAL A 157 25.23 -7.42 2.42
C VAL A 157 26.02 -8.50 3.16
N GLU A 158 26.76 -8.12 4.21
CA GLU A 158 27.63 -9.00 4.96
C GLU A 158 27.02 -9.31 6.33
N GLY A 159 26.48 -10.52 6.49
CA GLY A 159 26.22 -11.06 7.82
C GLY A 159 25.10 -12.08 7.93
N GLU A 160 24.97 -12.63 9.13
CA GLU A 160 23.92 -13.60 9.49
C GLU A 160 22.51 -13.00 9.44
N SER A 161 22.36 -11.66 9.35
CA SER A 161 21.07 -10.99 9.22
C SER A 161 20.33 -11.40 7.95
N CYS A 162 21.05 -11.69 6.86
CA CYS A 162 20.49 -12.23 5.61
C CYS A 162 19.73 -13.54 5.85
N LEU A 163 20.21 -14.37 6.78
CA LEU A 163 19.58 -15.64 7.13
C LEU A 163 18.22 -15.45 7.82
N THR A 164 17.82 -14.22 8.19
CA THR A 164 16.46 -13.96 8.68
C THR A 164 15.42 -14.28 7.62
N CYS A 165 15.71 -13.89 6.36
CA CYS A 165 14.80 -14.03 5.23
C CYS A 165 15.29 -15.09 4.23
N HIS A 166 16.59 -15.33 4.13
CA HIS A 166 17.18 -16.23 3.15
C HIS A 166 17.56 -17.59 3.74
N GLU A 167 17.53 -18.63 2.91
CA GLU A 167 17.98 -19.98 3.30
C GLU A 167 19.50 -20.04 3.49
N SER A 168 20.23 -19.21 2.74
CA SER A 168 21.68 -19.03 2.80
C SER A 168 22.03 -17.55 2.67
N ILE A 169 23.24 -17.16 3.07
CA ILE A 169 23.76 -15.81 2.84
C ILE A 169 23.99 -15.65 1.33
N PRO A 170 23.34 -14.70 0.64
CA PRO A 170 23.60 -14.44 -0.78
C PRO A 170 25.04 -13.97 -1.02
N GLY A 171 25.69 -14.49 -2.04
CA GLY A 171 26.97 -14.00 -2.55
C GLY A 171 26.81 -12.79 -3.48
N GLU A 172 27.91 -12.05 -3.72
CA GLU A 172 27.89 -10.87 -4.61
C GLU A 172 27.53 -11.22 -6.07
N GLU A 173 27.85 -12.44 -6.50
CA GLU A 173 27.56 -12.94 -7.86
C GLU A 173 26.18 -13.59 -7.97
N ASP A 174 25.45 -13.77 -6.86
CA ASP A 174 24.14 -14.42 -6.87
C ASP A 174 23.10 -13.51 -7.53
N THR A 175 22.34 -14.06 -8.46
CA THR A 175 21.22 -13.39 -9.08
C THR A 175 19.91 -13.66 -8.32
N ALA A 176 18.84 -12.96 -8.68
CA ALA A 176 17.52 -13.18 -8.09
C ALA A 176 17.00 -14.63 -8.23
N THR A 177 17.54 -15.42 -9.17
CA THR A 177 17.19 -16.84 -9.33
C THR A 177 18.04 -17.78 -8.48
N ASP A 178 19.22 -17.34 -8.06
CA ASP A 178 20.15 -18.14 -7.22
C ASP A 178 19.79 -18.01 -5.73
N VAL A 179 19.23 -16.87 -5.35
CA VAL A 179 18.84 -16.56 -3.97
C VAL A 179 17.53 -17.23 -3.59
N LYS A 180 17.57 -18.10 -2.59
CA LYS A 180 16.38 -18.72 -2.00
C LYS A 180 15.94 -17.97 -0.74
N VAL A 181 14.64 -17.64 -0.70
CA VAL A 181 13.98 -17.06 0.47
C VAL A 181 13.37 -18.19 1.28
N ARG A 182 13.49 -18.13 2.61
CA ARG A 182 12.94 -19.15 3.52
C ARG A 182 11.45 -19.36 3.28
N GLU A 183 11.02 -20.62 3.42
CA GLU A 183 9.60 -20.94 3.56
C GLU A 183 9.00 -20.12 4.71
N LYS A 184 7.72 -19.75 4.60
CA LYS A 184 6.99 -18.93 5.59
C LYS A 184 7.53 -17.50 5.79
N THR A 185 8.16 -16.89 4.78
CA THR A 185 8.58 -15.47 4.82
C THR A 185 7.45 -14.51 5.21
N ILE A 186 6.19 -14.82 4.87
CA ILE A 186 5.03 -14.02 5.31
C ILE A 186 4.91 -14.00 6.84
N GLU A 187 5.16 -15.12 7.51
CA GLU A 187 5.15 -15.22 8.98
C GLU A 187 6.31 -14.42 9.58
N VAL A 188 7.49 -14.44 8.96
CA VAL A 188 8.64 -13.62 9.37
C VAL A 188 8.31 -12.12 9.29
N CYS A 189 7.77 -11.68 8.16
CA CYS A 189 7.35 -10.29 7.98
C CYS A 189 6.23 -9.91 8.95
N ASP A 190 5.23 -10.77 9.13
CA ASP A 190 4.11 -10.54 10.05
C ASP A 190 4.58 -10.48 11.51
N PHE A 191 5.57 -11.29 11.90
CA PHE A 191 6.16 -11.27 13.23
C PHE A 191 6.74 -9.88 13.57
N CYS A 192 7.51 -9.29 12.66
CA CYS A 192 8.12 -7.98 12.90
C CYS A 192 7.13 -6.82 12.69
N HIS A 193 6.30 -6.88 11.64
CA HIS A 193 5.48 -5.74 11.21
C HIS A 193 4.04 -5.77 11.69
N ASN A 194 3.57 -6.89 12.25
CA ASN A 194 2.20 -7.09 12.72
C ASN A 194 1.17 -6.79 11.62
N VAL A 195 1.35 -7.43 10.47
CA VAL A 195 0.67 -7.13 9.21
C VAL A 195 -0.78 -7.61 9.26
N LYS A 196 -1.04 -8.80 9.83
CA LYS A 196 -2.38 -9.39 9.98
C LYS A 196 -3.29 -8.49 10.80
N GLU A 197 -2.83 -8.02 11.96
CA GLU A 197 -3.61 -7.12 12.82
C GLU A 197 -3.86 -5.75 12.14
N LYS A 198 -2.90 -5.27 11.35
CA LYS A 198 -3.02 -4.00 10.62
C LYS A 198 -3.96 -4.07 9.41
N SER A 199 -4.64 -5.19 9.18
CA SER A 199 -5.56 -5.37 8.06
C SER A 199 -4.90 -5.01 6.73
N HIS A 200 -3.61 -5.34 6.56
CA HIS A 200 -2.98 -5.29 5.25
C HIS A 200 -3.86 -6.06 4.27
N PRO A 201 -3.99 -5.66 3.00
CA PRO A 201 -4.68 -6.48 2.02
C PRO A 201 -4.01 -7.86 1.97
N GLU A 202 -4.59 -8.84 2.67
CA GLU A 202 -4.38 -10.28 2.41
C GLU A 202 -4.80 -10.59 0.96
N ASN A 203 -5.66 -9.74 0.40
CA ASN A 203 -6.12 -9.64 -0.98
C ASN A 203 -5.04 -9.23 -2.01
N VAL A 204 -3.74 -9.40 -1.75
CA VAL A 204 -2.79 -9.45 -2.88
C VAL A 204 -3.14 -10.62 -3.80
N ALA A 205 -3.76 -11.67 -3.26
CA ALA A 205 -4.35 -12.78 -4.02
C ALA A 205 -5.47 -12.35 -4.99
N SER A 206 -6.15 -11.21 -4.77
CA SER A 206 -7.25 -10.76 -5.66
C SER A 206 -6.80 -9.82 -6.77
N LEU A 207 -5.52 -9.41 -6.80
CA LEU A 207 -4.95 -8.81 -8.00
C LEU A 207 -4.67 -9.96 -8.97
N GLU A 208 -5.69 -10.39 -9.73
CA GLU A 208 -5.60 -11.39 -10.81
C GLU A 208 -4.50 -11.08 -11.85
N ARG A 209 -3.80 -9.93 -11.73
CA ARG A 209 -2.79 -9.45 -12.66
C ARG A 209 -1.57 -8.82 -11.98
N ILE A 210 -1.07 -9.36 -10.87
CA ILE A 210 0.27 -8.95 -10.42
C ILE A 210 1.28 -9.23 -11.55
N PRO A 211 2.12 -8.26 -11.96
CA PRO A 211 3.07 -8.47 -13.05
C PRO A 211 3.91 -9.74 -12.85
N ALA A 212 4.02 -10.55 -13.91
CA ALA A 212 4.77 -11.81 -13.87
C ALA A 212 6.27 -11.62 -13.57
N ASN A 213 6.78 -10.40 -13.76
CA ASN A 213 8.17 -10.04 -13.52
C ASN A 213 8.45 -9.49 -12.10
N LEU A 214 7.49 -9.60 -11.16
CA LEU A 214 7.73 -9.33 -9.74
C LEU A 214 8.21 -10.60 -9.01
N PRO A 215 9.07 -10.47 -7.99
CA PRO A 215 9.60 -11.64 -7.26
C PRO A 215 8.49 -12.48 -6.63
N ARG A 216 8.69 -13.80 -6.59
CA ARG A 216 7.83 -14.78 -5.92
C ARG A 216 8.67 -15.57 -4.91
N ASP A 217 8.03 -16.29 -4.00
CA ASP A 217 8.76 -17.30 -3.22
C ASP A 217 9.14 -18.51 -4.08
N SER A 218 9.85 -19.46 -3.47
CA SER A 218 10.31 -20.70 -4.10
C SER A 218 9.17 -21.59 -4.63
N SER A 219 7.93 -21.38 -4.16
CA SER A 219 6.73 -22.08 -4.59
C SER A 219 5.92 -21.29 -5.63
N GLY A 220 6.40 -20.11 -6.06
CA GLY A 220 5.72 -19.23 -7.00
C GLY A 220 4.61 -18.37 -6.38
N ASN A 221 4.45 -18.36 -5.05
CA ASN A 221 3.42 -17.59 -4.38
C ASN A 221 3.80 -16.11 -4.27
N VAL A 222 2.76 -15.29 -4.09
CA VAL A 222 2.88 -13.88 -3.73
C VAL A 222 3.28 -13.76 -2.27
N THR A 223 4.35 -13.04 -1.98
CA THR A 223 4.77 -12.72 -0.60
C THR A 223 4.83 -11.21 -0.39
N CYS A 224 5.13 -10.78 0.84
CA CYS A 224 5.40 -9.37 1.12
C CYS A 224 6.51 -8.81 0.20
N GLY A 225 7.57 -9.59 -0.07
CA GLY A 225 8.69 -9.24 -0.93
C GLY A 225 8.38 -9.16 -2.44
N THR A 226 7.20 -9.62 -2.86
CA THR A 226 6.72 -9.41 -4.23
C THR A 226 6.44 -7.92 -4.46
N CYS A 227 5.72 -7.30 -3.53
CA CYS A 227 5.26 -5.92 -3.67
C CYS A 227 6.21 -4.95 -2.97
N HIS A 228 6.81 -5.36 -1.86
CA HIS A 228 7.79 -4.60 -1.11
C HIS A 228 9.22 -5.02 -1.47
N ASP A 229 10.15 -4.09 -1.35
CA ASP A 229 11.57 -4.30 -1.46
C ASP A 229 12.21 -4.22 -0.08
N PRO A 230 12.43 -5.34 0.61
CA PRO A 230 13.02 -5.31 1.96
C PRO A 230 14.46 -4.76 1.97
N HIS A 231 15.11 -4.69 0.80
CA HIS A 231 16.42 -4.09 0.60
C HIS A 231 16.35 -2.68 0.00
N GLY A 232 15.14 -2.20 -0.33
CA GLY A 232 14.93 -0.95 -1.04
C GLY A 232 15.35 0.26 -0.23
N THR A 233 15.62 1.36 -0.91
CA THR A 233 15.82 2.66 -0.28
C THR A 233 14.47 3.30 0.07
N ALA A 234 14.48 4.31 0.93
CA ALA A 234 13.26 5.07 1.26
C ALA A 234 12.70 5.89 0.08
N GLU A 235 13.24 5.74 -1.14
CA GLU A 235 12.76 6.37 -2.37
C GLU A 235 11.32 5.98 -2.70
N THR A 236 10.85 4.83 -2.20
CA THR A 236 9.46 4.43 -2.34
C THR A 236 8.78 4.34 -0.98
N LEU A 237 7.55 4.85 -0.91
CA LEU A 237 6.75 4.79 0.31
C LEU A 237 6.53 3.34 0.71
N PHE A 238 6.71 3.07 2.00
CA PHE A 238 6.58 1.74 2.58
C PHE A 238 7.44 0.69 1.88
N PHE A 239 8.57 1.08 1.26
CA PHE A 239 9.45 0.19 0.53
C PHE A 239 8.75 -0.53 -0.64
N LEU A 240 7.71 0.03 -1.26
CA LEU A 240 7.07 -0.63 -2.41
C LEU A 240 8.02 -0.68 -3.61
N ARG A 241 8.08 -1.79 -4.35
CA ARG A 241 8.88 -1.88 -5.58
C ARG A 241 8.35 -0.90 -6.61
N LYS A 242 9.26 -0.17 -7.28
CA LYS A 242 8.91 0.76 -8.36
C LYS A 242 7.98 0.13 -9.40
N ARG A 243 8.29 -1.09 -9.86
CA ARG A 243 7.45 -1.84 -10.83
C ARG A 243 6.04 -2.15 -10.31
N TYR A 244 5.90 -2.43 -9.02
CA TYR A 244 4.60 -2.65 -8.41
C TYR A 244 3.81 -1.34 -8.30
N ILE A 245 4.46 -0.23 -7.92
CA ILE A 245 3.87 1.11 -7.95
C ILE A 245 3.40 1.47 -9.36
N GLU A 246 4.25 1.25 -10.37
CA GLU A 246 3.92 1.46 -11.78
C GLU A 246 2.72 0.61 -12.21
N HIS A 247 2.66 -0.66 -11.79
CA HIS A 247 1.51 -1.51 -12.07
C HIS A 247 0.23 -1.01 -11.41
N LEU A 248 0.28 -0.67 -10.14
CA LEU A 248 -0.83 -0.03 -9.43
C LEU A 248 -1.27 1.22 -10.21
N GLU A 249 -0.33 2.06 -10.65
CA GLU A 249 -0.58 3.26 -11.46
C GLU A 249 -1.25 3.01 -12.80
N MET A 250 -0.83 1.96 -13.51
CA MET A 250 -1.44 1.56 -14.78
C MET A 250 -2.86 1.03 -14.57
N SER A 251 -3.10 0.33 -13.45
CA SER A 251 -4.41 -0.20 -13.08
C SER A 251 -5.38 0.84 -12.48
N ARG A 252 -4.91 2.06 -12.15
CA ARG A 252 -5.71 3.17 -11.54
C ARG A 252 -6.90 3.68 -12.39
N TYR A 253 -7.17 3.09 -13.55
CA TYR A 253 -8.39 3.39 -14.32
C TYR A 253 -9.51 2.39 -14.10
N GLU A 254 -9.29 1.31 -13.34
CA GLU A 254 -10.39 0.50 -12.84
C GLU A 254 -11.05 1.24 -11.68
N TYR A 255 -12.26 1.73 -11.97
CA TYR A 255 -13.13 2.46 -11.08
C TYR A 255 -13.36 1.68 -9.76
N PRO A 256 -12.76 2.06 -8.61
CA PRO A 256 -12.80 1.23 -7.40
C PRO A 256 -14.20 1.19 -6.75
N HIS A 257 -15.05 2.14 -7.12
CA HIS A 257 -16.47 2.19 -6.75
C HIS A 257 -17.40 1.75 -7.90
N GLY A 258 -16.85 0.99 -8.85
CA GLY A 258 -17.59 0.28 -9.87
C GLY A 258 -18.34 -0.86 -9.26
N LEU A 259 -19.67 -0.81 -9.35
CA LEU A 259 -20.55 -1.87 -8.87
C LEU A 259 -20.25 -3.24 -9.49
N GLU A 260 -19.45 -3.28 -10.56
CA GLU A 260 -19.13 -4.49 -11.30
C GLU A 260 -18.12 -5.40 -10.60
N ASN A 261 -17.34 -4.90 -9.63
CA ASN A 261 -16.35 -5.75 -8.93
C ASN A 261 -16.24 -5.45 -7.43
N ALA A 262 -17.01 -6.19 -6.62
CA ALA A 262 -16.95 -6.14 -5.15
C ALA A 262 -15.53 -6.39 -4.58
N ARG A 263 -14.62 -7.02 -5.34
CA ARG A 263 -13.22 -7.20 -4.91
C ARG A 263 -12.48 -5.87 -4.78
N ASN A 264 -12.80 -4.88 -5.63
CA ASN A 264 -12.19 -3.55 -5.58
C ASN A 264 -12.56 -2.82 -4.29
N CYS A 265 -13.79 -3.04 -3.79
CA CYS A 265 -14.23 -2.50 -2.50
C CYS A 265 -13.36 -3.03 -1.36
N LYS A 266 -12.96 -4.32 -1.38
CA LYS A 266 -12.11 -4.89 -0.33
C LYS A 266 -10.67 -4.34 -0.31
N GLY A 267 -10.27 -3.54 -1.29
CA GLY A 267 -9.01 -2.80 -1.25
C GLY A 267 -9.02 -1.66 -0.21
N CYS A 268 -10.20 -1.06 0.01
CA CYS A 268 -10.38 0.04 0.97
C CYS A 268 -11.19 -0.35 2.20
N HIS A 269 -12.08 -1.33 2.05
CA HIS A 269 -13.00 -1.77 3.09
C HIS A 269 -12.59 -3.14 3.64
N ILE A 270 -12.85 -3.39 4.93
CA ILE A 270 -12.62 -4.71 5.54
C ILE A 270 -13.64 -5.70 4.94
N ASP A 271 -14.90 -5.28 4.87
CA ASP A 271 -16.00 -6.00 4.23
C ASP A 271 -16.79 -5.12 3.27
N VAL A 272 -17.56 -5.76 2.38
CA VAL A 272 -18.38 -5.07 1.38
C VAL A 272 -19.83 -5.15 1.79
N GLU A 273 -20.42 -3.98 2.04
CA GLU A 273 -21.82 -3.81 2.43
C GLU A 273 -22.55 -2.87 1.46
N THR A 274 -23.87 -3.03 1.35
CA THR A 274 -24.72 -2.13 0.56
C THR A 274 -25.04 -0.84 1.29
N ASP A 275 -24.95 -0.82 2.62
CA ASP A 275 -25.16 0.37 3.43
C ASP A 275 -23.93 1.29 3.36
N LYS A 276 -24.11 2.45 2.72
CA LYS A 276 -23.04 3.45 2.57
C LYS A 276 -22.46 3.90 3.90
N LYS A 277 -23.28 4.05 4.96
CA LYS A 277 -22.82 4.50 6.27
C LYS A 277 -21.87 3.48 6.88
N LYS A 278 -22.27 2.20 6.87
CA LYS A 278 -21.42 1.11 7.34
C LYS A 278 -20.15 0.98 6.50
N MET A 279 -20.25 1.15 5.18
CA MET A 279 -19.06 1.21 4.33
C MET A 279 -18.10 2.34 4.72
N ARG A 280 -18.60 3.53 5.13
CA ARG A 280 -17.74 4.63 5.60
C ARG A 280 -17.04 4.32 6.94
N GLU A 281 -17.68 3.52 7.79
CA GLU A 281 -17.16 3.11 9.09
C GLU A 281 -16.23 1.90 8.98
N ASN A 282 -16.41 1.07 7.94
CA ASN A 282 -15.70 -0.19 7.74
C ASN A 282 -14.46 -0.06 6.84
N LEU A 283 -13.66 0.98 7.08
CA LEU A 283 -12.44 1.24 6.31
C LEU A 283 -11.24 0.48 6.91
N ARG A 284 -10.37 -0.04 6.04
CA ARG A 284 -9.09 -0.63 6.43
C ARG A 284 -8.21 0.39 7.17
N PHE A 285 -7.17 -0.11 7.83
CA PHE A 285 -6.21 0.72 8.57
C PHE A 285 -6.88 1.61 9.64
N GLY A 286 -7.99 1.16 10.23
CA GLY A 286 -8.73 1.94 11.23
C GLY A 286 -9.31 3.25 10.69
N GLY A 287 -9.60 3.32 9.38
CA GLY A 287 -10.09 4.52 8.73
C GLY A 287 -9.02 5.58 8.44
N ASP A 288 -7.74 5.24 8.52
CA ASP A 288 -6.66 6.11 8.04
C ASP A 288 -6.72 6.23 6.51
N THR A 289 -7.53 7.17 6.03
CA THR A 289 -7.76 7.39 4.59
C THR A 289 -6.48 7.71 3.84
N LEU A 290 -5.47 8.31 4.48
CA LEU A 290 -4.21 8.56 3.82
C LEU A 290 -3.49 7.24 3.56
N ARG A 291 -3.40 6.37 4.58
CA ARG A 291 -2.79 5.06 4.42
C ARG A 291 -3.52 4.19 3.40
N ILE A 292 -4.85 4.26 3.34
CA ILE A 292 -5.67 3.59 2.31
C ILE A 292 -5.31 4.11 0.91
N CYS A 293 -5.30 5.42 0.72
CA CYS A 293 -4.91 5.99 -0.57
C CYS A 293 -3.48 5.58 -0.90
N LEU A 294 -2.54 5.71 0.04
CA LEU A 294 -1.13 5.44 -0.19
C LEU A 294 -0.80 3.94 -0.37
N SER A 295 -1.69 3.03 0.00
CA SER A 295 -1.49 1.60 -0.28
C SER A 295 -1.61 1.26 -1.77
N CYS A 296 -2.26 2.13 -2.55
CA CYS A 296 -2.40 1.98 -4.01
C CYS A 296 -1.78 3.19 -4.77
N HIS A 297 -1.62 4.32 -4.09
CA HIS A 297 -1.13 5.58 -4.64
C HIS A 297 0.25 5.95 -4.08
N GLY A 298 1.27 6.13 -4.93
CA GLY A 298 2.52 6.74 -4.47
C GLY A 298 2.29 8.22 -4.10
N ALA A 299 2.80 8.70 -2.97
CA ALA A 299 2.70 10.13 -2.60
C ALA A 299 3.56 11.03 -3.50
N MET A 300 4.53 10.46 -4.23
CA MET A 300 5.41 11.17 -5.17
C MET A 300 4.64 11.89 -6.30
N ASP A 301 3.36 11.56 -6.47
CA ASP A 301 2.51 12.12 -7.52
C ASP A 301 1.33 12.95 -6.97
N SER A 302 1.38 13.40 -5.71
CA SER A 302 0.31 14.24 -5.18
C SER A 302 0.41 15.66 -5.74
N CYS A 303 -0.68 16.16 -6.36
CA CYS A 303 -0.76 17.54 -6.86
C CYS A 303 -0.63 18.60 -5.75
N HIS A 304 -0.78 18.20 -4.49
CA HIS A 304 -0.59 19.01 -3.30
C HIS A 304 0.17 18.21 -2.25
N PRO A 305 0.96 18.86 -1.37
CA PRO A 305 1.54 18.17 -0.24
C PRO A 305 0.43 17.76 0.73
N VAL A 306 0.50 16.51 1.19
CA VAL A 306 -0.38 15.93 2.22
C VAL A 306 0.39 15.83 3.53
N LEU A 307 -0.30 15.64 4.65
CA LEU A 307 0.26 15.64 6.01
C LEU A 307 0.88 16.96 6.45
N MET A 308 0.52 18.07 5.81
CA MET A 308 0.91 19.41 6.23
C MET A 308 -0.29 20.19 6.75
N LYS A 309 -0.06 21.07 7.74
CA LYS A 309 -1.05 22.10 8.09
C LYS A 309 -1.03 23.19 7.03
N PRO A 310 -2.19 23.79 6.70
CA PRO A 310 -2.19 25.06 5.97
C PRO A 310 -1.24 26.07 6.66
N PRO A 311 -0.40 26.79 5.90
CA PRO A 311 0.49 27.78 6.48
C PRO A 311 -0.31 28.95 7.11
N PRO A 312 0.28 29.68 8.07
CA PRO A 312 -0.37 30.85 8.65
C PRO A 312 -0.79 31.85 7.57
N GLY A 313 -2.05 32.31 7.62
CA GLY A 313 -2.62 33.23 6.63
C GLY A 313 -3.34 32.55 5.45
N MET A 314 -3.18 31.24 5.27
CA MET A 314 -4.00 30.46 4.33
C MET A 314 -5.34 30.11 4.97
N ASN A 315 -6.43 30.15 4.19
CA ASN A 315 -7.72 29.67 4.66
C ASN A 315 -7.63 28.15 4.94
N GLU A 316 -8.21 27.68 6.05
CA GLU A 316 -8.16 26.25 6.43
C GLU A 316 -9.02 25.33 5.53
N GLY A 317 -9.44 25.80 4.35
CA GLY A 317 -10.28 25.03 3.43
C GLY A 317 -11.73 25.03 3.89
N ALA A 318 -12.45 26.14 3.72
CA ALA A 318 -13.84 26.27 4.18
C ALA A 318 -14.74 25.09 3.72
N GLY A 319 -15.18 24.27 4.67
CA GLY A 319 -16.01 23.10 4.42
C GLY A 319 -15.29 21.90 3.78
N LEU A 320 -13.95 21.88 3.77
CA LEU A 320 -13.16 20.70 3.40
C LEU A 320 -12.79 19.89 4.64
N PRO A 321 -12.77 18.55 4.56
CA PRO A 321 -12.36 17.73 5.69
C PRO A 321 -10.83 17.79 5.84
N LEU A 322 -10.35 18.12 7.03
CA LEU A 322 -8.95 17.96 7.42
C LEU A 322 -8.80 16.70 8.28
N SER A 323 -7.56 16.26 8.50
CA SER A 323 -7.28 15.24 9.52
C SER A 323 -7.65 15.75 10.92
N LYS A 324 -7.68 14.84 11.91
CA LYS A 324 -7.96 15.17 13.32
C LYS A 324 -7.01 16.23 13.90
N ASP A 325 -5.79 16.32 13.38
CA ASP A 325 -4.77 17.30 13.77
C ASP A 325 -4.69 18.53 12.84
N GLY A 326 -5.68 18.73 11.97
CA GLY A 326 -5.82 19.90 11.11
C GLY A 326 -4.89 19.91 9.89
N LYS A 327 -4.44 18.75 9.43
CA LYS A 327 -3.59 18.61 8.23
C LYS A 327 -4.42 18.32 6.99
N ILE A 328 -3.91 18.78 5.86
CA ILE A 328 -4.40 18.42 4.53
C ILE A 328 -4.09 16.95 4.26
N ILE A 329 -5.10 16.19 3.87
CA ILE A 329 -5.00 14.77 3.48
C ILE A 329 -5.66 14.56 2.12
N CYS A 330 -5.52 13.36 1.53
CA CYS A 330 -6.09 13.08 0.22
C CYS A 330 -7.60 13.40 0.15
N THR A 331 -8.33 13.06 1.20
CA THR A 331 -9.79 13.24 1.27
C THR A 331 -10.23 14.68 1.52
N THR A 332 -9.29 15.60 1.81
CA THR A 332 -9.55 17.05 1.85
C THR A 332 -10.02 17.55 0.51
N CYS A 333 -9.32 17.17 -0.56
CA CYS A 333 -9.68 17.57 -1.92
C CYS A 333 -10.48 16.48 -2.64
N HIS A 334 -10.33 15.22 -2.26
CA HIS A 334 -11.02 14.11 -2.90
C HIS A 334 -12.21 13.60 -2.08
N ASP A 335 -13.34 13.36 -2.75
CA ASP A 335 -14.43 12.56 -2.22
C ASP A 335 -14.30 11.13 -2.76
N PRO A 336 -13.92 10.15 -1.92
CA PRO A 336 -13.87 8.76 -2.36
C PRO A 336 -15.26 8.17 -2.56
N MET A 337 -16.32 8.73 -1.97
CA MET A 337 -17.67 8.17 -2.01
C MET A 337 -18.72 9.23 -2.37
N PRO A 338 -18.65 9.83 -3.57
CA PRO A 338 -19.59 10.86 -3.98
C PRO A 338 -21.00 10.27 -4.16
N ASP A 339 -22.02 11.00 -3.73
CA ASP A 339 -23.41 10.52 -3.74
C ASP A 339 -23.93 10.15 -5.13
N LYS A 340 -23.44 10.85 -6.17
CA LYS A 340 -23.89 10.69 -7.55
C LYS A 340 -23.29 9.50 -8.29
N GLY A 341 -22.46 8.68 -7.64
CA GLY A 341 -21.76 7.57 -8.28
C GLY A 341 -20.74 8.11 -9.28
N GLY A 342 -19.46 8.02 -8.95
CA GLY A 342 -18.43 8.55 -9.84
C GLY A 342 -17.02 8.48 -9.29
N GLY A 343 -16.70 7.53 -8.41
CA GLY A 343 -15.30 7.22 -8.09
C GLY A 343 -14.68 8.29 -7.23
N VAL A 344 -13.35 8.29 -7.10
CA VAL A 344 -12.66 9.33 -6.34
C VAL A 344 -12.71 10.63 -7.13
N LEU A 345 -13.64 11.52 -6.77
CA LEU A 345 -13.82 12.81 -7.43
C LEU A 345 -13.15 13.91 -6.64
N LEU A 346 -12.73 14.98 -7.30
CA LEU A 346 -12.44 16.22 -6.59
C LEU A 346 -13.73 16.76 -5.98
N ARG A 347 -13.66 17.34 -4.78
CA ARG A 347 -14.75 18.07 -4.09
C ARG A 347 -15.04 19.41 -4.75
N VAL A 348 -15.16 19.41 -6.08
CA VAL A 348 -15.64 20.54 -6.87
C VAL A 348 -17.17 20.58 -6.82
N ALA A 349 -17.75 21.77 -6.89
CA ALA A 349 -19.19 21.95 -6.83
C ALA A 349 -19.87 21.43 -8.11
N GLY A 350 -20.16 20.12 -8.17
CA GLY A 350 -20.90 19.50 -9.27
C GLY A 350 -20.07 19.18 -10.51
N ARG A 351 -20.74 18.69 -11.58
CA ARG A 351 -20.13 18.33 -12.87
C ARG A 351 -19.54 19.52 -13.64
N GLU A 352 -19.94 20.74 -13.27
CA GLU A 352 -19.56 22.00 -13.92
C GLU A 352 -18.60 22.84 -13.08
N GLY A 353 -18.29 22.42 -11.84
CA GLY A 353 -17.40 23.16 -10.95
C GLY A 353 -15.98 23.22 -11.51
N ASN A 354 -15.39 24.42 -11.50
CA ASN A 354 -14.01 24.62 -11.92
C ASN A 354 -13.08 24.12 -10.80
N ILE A 355 -11.95 23.50 -11.13
CA ILE A 355 -10.92 23.11 -10.15
C ILE A 355 -10.48 24.30 -9.27
N HIS A 356 -10.47 25.51 -9.84
CA HIS A 356 -10.19 26.73 -9.09
C HIS A 356 -11.18 26.98 -7.95
N ASP A 357 -12.42 26.51 -8.03
CA ASP A 357 -13.41 26.66 -6.96
C ASP A 357 -12.99 25.88 -5.71
N LEU A 358 -12.33 24.74 -5.90
CA LEU A 358 -11.74 23.96 -4.81
C LEU A 358 -10.51 24.69 -4.24
N CYS A 359 -9.61 25.17 -5.10
CA CYS A 359 -8.41 25.90 -4.68
C CYS A 359 -8.76 27.15 -3.86
N ARG A 360 -9.79 27.89 -4.25
CA ARG A 360 -10.26 29.11 -3.56
C ARG A 360 -10.79 28.89 -2.14
N LYS A 361 -11.01 27.64 -1.74
CA LYS A 361 -11.35 27.33 -0.35
C LYS A 361 -10.16 27.53 0.59
N CYS A 362 -8.93 27.46 0.06
CA CYS A 362 -7.69 27.64 0.81
C CYS A 362 -6.92 28.90 0.37
N HIS A 363 -6.87 29.17 -0.93
CA HIS A 363 -6.04 30.21 -1.51
C HIS A 363 -6.85 31.44 -1.95
N GLU A 364 -6.25 32.63 -1.84
CA GLU A 364 -6.82 33.85 -2.41
C GLU A 364 -6.67 33.87 -3.94
N ILE A 365 -7.67 34.41 -4.65
CA ILE A 365 -7.71 34.35 -6.12
C ILE A 365 -6.56 35.15 -6.77
N LEU A 366 -6.17 36.25 -6.15
CA LEU A 366 -5.07 37.09 -6.62
C LEU A 366 -3.73 36.37 -6.46
N GLU A 367 -3.56 35.59 -5.40
CA GLU A 367 -2.37 34.74 -5.22
C GLU A 367 -2.33 33.64 -6.28
N LEU A 368 -3.44 32.92 -6.50
CA LEU A 368 -3.49 31.88 -7.54
C LEU A 368 -3.21 32.41 -8.95
N ALA A 369 -3.71 33.60 -9.29
CA ALA A 369 -3.44 34.23 -10.57
C ALA A 369 -1.96 34.61 -10.72
N SER A 370 -1.32 35.08 -9.64
CA SER A 370 0.12 35.38 -9.62
C SER A 370 1.01 34.14 -9.70
N LEU A 371 0.45 32.96 -9.37
CA LEU A 371 1.13 31.67 -9.44
C LEU A 371 0.98 30.98 -10.80
N ASN A 372 0.45 31.66 -11.83
CA ASN A 372 0.43 31.11 -13.18
C ASN A 372 1.89 30.88 -13.65
N PRO A 373 2.33 29.62 -13.80
CA PRO A 373 3.72 29.37 -14.09
C PRO A 373 4.14 29.89 -15.47
N HIS A 374 3.17 30.13 -16.37
CA HIS A 374 3.43 30.59 -17.73
C HIS A 374 3.55 32.12 -17.86
N SER A 375 3.13 32.90 -16.85
CA SER A 375 3.20 34.38 -16.92
C SER A 375 4.55 34.97 -16.49
N SER A 376 5.44 34.13 -15.95
CA SER A 376 6.73 34.58 -15.41
C SER A 376 7.79 33.51 -15.59
N MET A 377 7.94 33.02 -16.83
CA MET A 377 8.93 32.00 -17.19
C MET A 377 10.39 32.48 -17.01
N ASP A 378 10.61 33.79 -16.93
CA ASP A 378 11.92 34.39 -16.61
C ASP A 378 12.29 34.29 -15.12
N ASP A 379 11.31 34.03 -14.24
CA ASP A 379 11.56 33.82 -12.82
C ASP A 379 11.91 32.34 -12.55
N ARG A 380 13.17 32.09 -12.18
CA ARG A 380 13.66 30.75 -11.81
C ARG A 380 12.90 30.13 -10.64
N GLY A 381 12.28 30.93 -9.77
CA GLY A 381 11.41 30.43 -8.70
C GLY A 381 10.19 29.69 -9.25
N THR A 382 9.62 30.21 -10.33
CA THR A 382 8.46 29.65 -11.03
C THR A 382 8.77 28.31 -11.71
N CYS A 383 10.00 28.12 -12.18
CA CYS A 383 10.42 26.84 -12.77
C CYS A 383 10.28 25.66 -11.78
N ARG A 384 10.45 25.91 -10.46
CA ARG A 384 10.26 24.88 -9.42
C ARG A 384 8.81 24.42 -9.26
N PHE A 385 7.85 25.12 -9.87
CA PHE A 385 6.46 24.69 -9.92
C PHE A 385 6.29 23.40 -10.71
N CYS A 386 7.14 23.20 -11.73
CA CYS A 386 7.12 22.03 -12.60
C CYS A 386 8.34 21.13 -12.39
N HIS A 387 9.50 21.69 -12.04
CA HIS A 387 10.80 21.00 -11.99
C HIS A 387 11.35 20.83 -10.57
N ASP A 388 11.87 19.65 -10.25
CA ASP A 388 12.55 19.36 -8.97
C ASP A 388 14.01 19.83 -8.97
N ILE A 389 14.66 19.85 -10.13
CA ILE A 389 16.02 20.37 -10.33
C ILE A 389 15.94 21.51 -11.34
N LEU A 390 16.44 22.68 -10.94
CA LEU A 390 16.62 23.80 -11.86
C LEU A 390 17.85 23.52 -12.71
N THR A 391 17.64 23.16 -13.97
CA THR A 391 18.72 22.90 -14.92
C THR A 391 19.29 24.24 -15.38
N GLU A 392 20.62 24.36 -15.43
CA GLU A 392 21.24 25.53 -16.03
C GLU A 392 20.87 25.58 -17.53
N THR A 393 20.52 26.77 -18.01
CA THR A 393 19.94 27.01 -19.35
C THR A 393 20.89 26.67 -20.51
N ASP A 394 22.15 26.37 -20.21
CA ASP A 394 23.22 26.09 -21.16
C ASP A 394 23.57 24.59 -21.30
N ASN A 395 22.93 23.70 -20.54
CA ASN A 395 23.18 22.26 -20.62
C ASN A 395 21.99 21.48 -21.23
N PRO A 396 22.02 21.19 -22.54
CA PRO A 396 20.95 20.46 -23.23
C PRO A 396 20.76 19.00 -22.77
N GLU A 397 21.76 18.36 -22.15
CA GLU A 397 21.60 17.02 -21.54
C GLU A 397 20.88 17.07 -20.20
N LEU A 398 21.07 18.16 -19.44
CA LEU A 398 20.29 18.43 -18.21
C LEU A 398 18.85 18.86 -18.54
N MET A 399 18.57 19.34 -19.76
CA MET A 399 17.19 19.57 -20.23
C MET A 399 16.37 18.28 -20.40
N LYS A 400 16.91 17.09 -20.05
CA LYS A 400 16.10 15.93 -19.65
C LYS A 400 15.33 16.29 -18.38
N THR A 401 14.23 17.00 -18.61
CA THR A 401 13.31 17.59 -17.64
C THR A 401 13.03 16.68 -16.47
N SER A 402 13.66 16.98 -15.33
CA SER A 402 13.25 16.40 -14.07
C SER A 402 12.04 17.20 -13.60
N PHE A 403 10.88 16.56 -13.59
CA PHE A 403 9.65 17.15 -13.09
C PHE A 403 9.50 16.78 -11.61
N ILE A 404 8.91 17.67 -10.82
CA ILE A 404 8.56 17.39 -9.41
C ILE A 404 7.62 16.18 -9.25
N SER A 405 6.95 15.77 -10.33
CA SER A 405 5.98 14.69 -10.38
C SER A 405 5.73 14.32 -11.84
N ASN A 406 4.91 13.30 -12.10
CA ASN A 406 4.35 13.02 -13.41
C ASN A 406 3.86 14.32 -14.12
N PRO A 407 4.37 14.65 -15.32
CA PRO A 407 4.01 15.89 -16.03
C PRO A 407 2.51 16.10 -16.18
N ARG A 408 1.74 15.01 -16.34
CA ARG A 408 0.28 15.07 -16.38
C ARG A 408 -0.28 15.76 -15.14
N LEU A 409 0.17 15.36 -13.96
CA LEU A 409 -0.38 15.83 -12.69
C LEU A 409 0.03 17.27 -12.42
N VAL A 410 1.26 17.63 -12.80
CA VAL A 410 1.74 19.01 -12.79
C VAL A 410 0.79 19.89 -13.61
N CYS A 411 0.47 19.50 -14.85
CA CYS A 411 -0.45 20.28 -15.71
C CYS A 411 -1.88 20.29 -15.17
N LEU A 412 -2.39 19.13 -14.70
CA LEU A 412 -3.77 19.01 -14.19
C LEU A 412 -4.01 19.78 -12.88
N ARG A 413 -2.99 20.37 -12.26
CA ARG A 413 -3.16 21.33 -11.14
C ARG A 413 -3.99 22.54 -11.54
N CYS A 414 -3.78 23.02 -12.77
CA CYS A 414 -4.41 24.23 -13.28
C CYS A 414 -5.33 23.93 -14.47
N HIS A 415 -5.09 22.84 -15.20
CA HIS A 415 -5.86 22.47 -16.37
C HIS A 415 -6.88 21.37 -16.05
N GLY A 416 -8.11 21.53 -16.54
CA GLY A 416 -9.14 20.49 -16.44
C GLY A 416 -8.81 19.26 -17.29
N LYS A 417 -9.29 18.08 -16.85
CA LYS A 417 -9.16 16.81 -17.59
C LYS A 417 -9.90 16.83 -18.95
N SER A 418 -10.86 17.75 -19.11
CA SER A 418 -11.93 17.68 -20.13
C SER A 418 -11.60 18.32 -21.48
N ASN A 419 -10.36 18.69 -21.76
CA ASN A 419 -10.07 19.61 -22.88
C ASN A 419 -9.32 18.96 -24.06
N HIS A 420 -9.25 17.63 -24.13
CA HIS A 420 -8.72 16.99 -25.33
C HIS A 420 -9.76 17.04 -26.46
N PRO A 421 -9.39 17.47 -27.69
CA PRO A 421 -10.25 17.33 -28.86
C PRO A 421 -10.77 15.89 -28.98
N GLY A 422 -12.10 15.72 -28.95
CA GLY A 422 -12.75 14.41 -29.09
C GLY A 422 -12.98 13.59 -27.83
N GLY A 423 -12.60 14.08 -26.63
CA GLY A 423 -12.88 13.38 -25.36
C GLY A 423 -12.07 12.08 -25.14
N VAL A 424 -11.04 11.86 -25.95
CA VAL A 424 -10.15 10.69 -25.85
C VAL A 424 -8.88 11.05 -25.08
N SER A 425 -8.51 10.22 -24.10
CA SER A 425 -7.26 10.37 -23.36
C SER A 425 -6.09 9.85 -24.18
N HIS A 426 -5.18 10.72 -24.60
CA HIS A 426 -3.97 10.36 -25.31
C HIS A 426 -2.78 10.04 -24.39
N LEU A 427 -2.98 10.00 -23.06
CA LEU A 427 -1.93 9.78 -22.07
C LEU A 427 -1.52 8.30 -21.95
N VAL A 428 -1.04 7.75 -23.05
CA VAL A 428 -0.73 6.32 -23.26
C VAL A 428 0.59 6.17 -24.01
N THR A 429 1.15 4.96 -24.01
CA THR A 429 2.23 4.60 -24.95
C THR A 429 1.66 4.66 -26.37
N PRO A 430 2.28 5.41 -27.29
CA PRO A 430 1.79 5.51 -28.66
C PRO A 430 1.91 4.14 -29.34
N SER A 431 0.86 3.73 -30.06
CA SER A 431 0.85 2.48 -30.84
C SER A 431 1.48 2.65 -32.24
N ARG A 432 1.84 3.88 -32.60
CA ARG A 432 2.44 4.27 -33.88
C ARG A 432 3.62 5.21 -33.60
N PRO A 433 4.61 5.28 -34.51
CA PRO A 433 5.65 6.30 -34.42
C PRO A 433 5.04 7.70 -34.36
N LEU A 434 5.53 8.54 -33.44
CA LEU A 434 5.16 9.95 -33.38
C LEU A 434 6.03 10.77 -34.34
N PRO A 435 5.57 11.95 -34.78
CA PRO A 435 6.43 12.93 -35.43
C PRO A 435 7.68 13.21 -34.59
N PRO A 436 8.86 13.42 -35.21
CA PRO A 436 10.11 13.64 -34.47
C PRO A 436 10.07 14.77 -33.45
N GLU A 437 9.23 15.78 -33.68
CA GLU A 437 9.04 16.91 -32.79
C GLU A 437 8.26 16.55 -31.51
N MET A 438 7.42 15.50 -31.56
CA MET A 438 6.55 15.06 -30.47
C MET A 438 7.25 14.06 -29.58
N GLU A 439 8.01 14.55 -28.61
CA GLU A 439 8.73 13.71 -27.66
C GLU A 439 7.79 13.06 -26.63
N THR A 440 8.09 11.81 -26.29
CA THR A 440 7.42 11.09 -25.20
C THR A 440 8.16 11.32 -23.88
N ASP A 441 7.50 11.03 -22.75
CA ASP A 441 8.20 11.03 -21.46
C ASP A 441 9.28 9.93 -21.40
N ALA A 442 10.07 9.90 -20.32
CA ALA A 442 11.10 8.88 -20.09
C ALA A 442 10.55 7.43 -20.05
N ARG A 443 9.22 7.24 -20.01
CA ARG A 443 8.54 5.94 -20.07
C ARG A 443 7.95 5.65 -21.47
N GLY A 444 8.24 6.47 -22.46
CA GLY A 444 7.73 6.31 -23.83
C GLY A 444 6.24 6.64 -23.97
N ARG A 445 5.65 7.43 -23.07
CA ARG A 445 4.22 7.79 -23.11
C ARG A 445 4.02 9.19 -23.66
N ILE A 446 2.92 9.39 -24.37
CA ILE A 446 2.43 10.73 -24.71
C ILE A 446 2.00 11.42 -23.40
N THR A 447 2.42 12.67 -23.22
CA THR A 447 2.02 13.54 -22.10
C THR A 447 1.45 14.85 -22.63
N CYS A 448 1.12 15.78 -21.72
CA CYS A 448 0.71 17.13 -22.11
C CYS A 448 1.81 17.83 -22.91
N THR A 449 3.09 17.63 -22.56
CA THR A 449 4.24 18.28 -23.20
C THR A 449 4.62 17.68 -24.55
N THR A 450 4.11 16.48 -24.89
CA THR A 450 4.25 15.91 -26.24
C THR A 450 3.53 16.76 -27.29
N CYS A 451 2.40 17.35 -26.91
CA CYS A 451 1.57 18.14 -27.82
C CYS A 451 1.68 19.64 -27.55
N HIS A 452 1.85 20.04 -26.28
CA HIS A 452 1.87 21.44 -25.85
C HIS A 452 3.27 21.90 -25.46
N LYS A 453 3.63 23.13 -25.80
CA LYS A 453 4.79 23.82 -25.25
C LYS A 453 4.39 24.44 -23.91
N PRO A 454 4.91 23.98 -22.76
CA PRO A 454 4.57 24.59 -21.46
C PRO A 454 5.26 25.94 -21.27
N HIS A 455 6.41 26.15 -21.92
CA HIS A 455 7.15 27.41 -21.89
C HIS A 455 6.65 28.35 -22.99
N ILE A 456 5.41 28.84 -22.84
CA ILE A 456 4.83 29.84 -23.74
C ILE A 456 5.14 31.23 -23.23
N ASP A 457 5.61 32.11 -24.12
CA ASP A 457 5.65 33.53 -23.82
C ASP A 457 4.23 34.09 -23.92
N THR A 458 3.65 34.40 -22.76
CA THR A 458 2.30 34.97 -22.65
C THR A 458 2.32 36.50 -22.71
N THR A 459 3.49 37.14 -22.87
CA THR A 459 3.62 38.59 -22.96
C THR A 459 3.20 39.09 -24.34
N GLY A 460 1.89 39.23 -24.56
CA GLY A 460 1.38 40.25 -25.49
C GLY A 460 0.68 39.84 -26.78
N LYS A 461 0.19 38.59 -26.97
CA LYS A 461 -0.71 38.27 -28.11
C LYS A 461 -1.81 37.27 -27.73
N GLU A 462 -3.07 37.64 -28.01
CA GLU A 462 -4.28 36.87 -27.67
C GLU A 462 -4.49 35.60 -28.54
N GLU A 463 -3.71 35.40 -29.60
CA GLU A 463 -3.77 34.19 -30.43
C GLU A 463 -2.35 33.77 -30.83
N ASN A 464 -1.65 33.03 -29.97
CA ASN A 464 -0.33 32.50 -30.29
C ASN A 464 -0.42 31.00 -30.69
N PRO A 465 -0.22 30.63 -31.98
CA PRO A 465 -0.17 29.22 -32.41
C PRO A 465 1.01 28.43 -31.79
N GLU A 466 1.89 29.09 -31.05
CA GLU A 466 3.06 28.50 -30.39
C GLU A 466 2.73 27.64 -29.17
N ILE A 467 1.46 27.50 -28.77
CA ILE A 467 1.08 26.59 -27.67
C ILE A 467 1.34 25.12 -28.05
N PHE A 468 1.39 24.78 -29.35
CA PHE A 468 1.63 23.41 -29.80
C PHE A 468 3.09 23.18 -30.20
N VAL A 469 3.57 21.97 -29.95
CA VAL A 469 4.93 21.53 -30.32
C VAL A 469 5.10 21.56 -31.84
N ILE A 470 4.08 21.10 -32.57
CA ILE A 470 3.99 21.25 -34.03
C ILE A 470 3.23 22.53 -34.35
N ASN A 471 3.83 23.40 -35.17
CA ASN A 471 3.18 24.61 -35.66
C ASN A 471 2.13 24.26 -36.73
N ALA A 472 0.94 23.90 -36.26
CA ALA A 472 -0.20 23.56 -37.09
C ALA A 472 -1.49 24.08 -36.44
N PRO A 473 -2.54 24.41 -37.22
CA PRO A 473 -3.88 24.62 -36.69
C PRO A 473 -4.28 23.47 -35.75
N SER A 474 -4.99 23.78 -34.66
CA SER A 474 -5.37 22.79 -33.64
C SER A 474 -6.10 21.56 -34.22
N SER A 475 -6.88 21.74 -35.29
CA SER A 475 -7.57 20.67 -36.01
C SER A 475 -6.64 19.74 -36.80
N SER A 476 -5.46 20.21 -37.23
CA SER A 476 -4.48 19.42 -37.99
C SER A 476 -3.47 18.66 -37.12
N LEU A 477 -3.35 19.02 -35.83
CA LEU A 477 -2.49 18.30 -34.89
C LEU A 477 -2.87 16.82 -34.78
N CYS A 478 -4.18 16.54 -34.81
CA CYS A 478 -4.71 15.18 -34.75
C CYS A 478 -4.26 14.34 -35.96
N SER A 479 -4.22 14.97 -37.14
CA SER A 479 -3.85 14.31 -38.40
C SER A 479 -2.38 13.87 -38.44
N ALA A 480 -1.53 14.40 -37.54
CA ALA A 480 -0.13 13.98 -37.46
C ALA A 480 0.03 12.53 -36.98
N CYS A 481 -0.96 11.98 -36.28
CA CYS A 481 -0.94 10.60 -35.76
C CYS A 481 -2.13 9.76 -36.25
N HIS A 482 -3.25 10.42 -36.60
CA HIS A 482 -4.49 9.79 -37.05
C HIS A 482 -4.72 10.12 -38.52
N GLU A 483 -4.39 9.18 -39.42
CA GLU A 483 -4.87 9.22 -40.79
C GLU A 483 -6.41 9.23 -40.81
N LYS A 484 -6.99 9.95 -41.77
CA LYS A 484 -8.45 10.04 -41.94
C LYS A 484 -9.07 8.74 -42.44
#